data_AF-A0A662TRK8-F1
#
_entry.id   AF-A0A662TRK8-F1
#
_cell.length_a   1.000
_cell.length_b   1.000
_cell.length_c   1.000
_cell.angle_alpha   90.00
_cell.angle_beta   90.00
_cell.angle_gamma   90.00
#
_symmetry.space_group_name_H-M   'P 1'
#
loop_
_entity.id
_entity.type
_entity.pdbx_description
1 polymer ?
#
loop_
_entity_poly.entity_id
_entity_poly.type
_entity_poly.pdbx_seq_one_letter_code
_entity_poly.pdbx_strand_id
1 'polypeptide(L)'
;MMVKPPVLLPGELVVTYVEPAAGLYRSLEKISRLPGIIDSSMLVGMAWTDFPHSRASAIVIADGEKNCDKAYAEACNLAKAYWDRRKDFHFEAEAVPINEAVEIAKESTDKPVVISDSGDNVTAGAPGDLPILLEYLLASGIENAAVGGILDPEAVELCRKVGVGKKIRLEVGGKIDRVNGHPVSIEGKVITVKKDGAVLRTNSVDVILTNVRRAWASPEGFRYFGVEPV
;
A
#
# COMPACT_ATOMS: atom_id res chain seq x y z
N MET A 1 -20.48 -14.48 18.72
CA MET A 1 -20.06 -15.68 17.97
C MET A 1 -19.03 -15.29 16.93
N MET A 2 -17.98 -16.11 16.75
CA MET A 2 -16.89 -15.84 15.81
C MET A 2 -16.57 -17.10 15.01
N VAL A 3 -16.52 -16.99 13.68
CA VAL A 3 -16.17 -18.08 12.76
C VAL A 3 -15.03 -17.59 11.87
N LYS A 4 -13.96 -18.39 11.76
CA LYS A 4 -12.73 -18.02 11.03
C LYS A 4 -12.61 -18.85 9.76
N PRO A 5 -13.07 -18.36 8.60
CA PRO A 5 -12.81 -19.05 7.34
C PRO A 5 -11.30 -19.12 7.10
N PRO A 6 -10.76 -20.21 6.50
CA PRO A 6 -9.33 -20.36 6.29
C PRO A 6 -8.84 -19.54 5.07
N VAL A 7 -9.12 -18.24 5.07
CA VAL A 7 -8.74 -17.30 4.00
C VAL A 7 -7.84 -16.22 4.59
N LEU A 8 -6.75 -15.94 3.87
CA LEU A 8 -5.87 -14.81 4.11
C LEU A 8 -5.72 -14.07 2.78
N LEU A 9 -6.13 -12.80 2.76
CA LEU A 9 -6.00 -11.92 1.60
C LEU A 9 -5.35 -10.62 2.06
N PRO A 10 -4.44 -10.02 1.27
CA PRO A 10 -3.99 -8.65 1.53
C PRO A 10 -5.17 -7.68 1.39
N GLY A 11 -5.15 -6.60 2.19
CA GLY A 11 -6.28 -5.67 2.32
C GLY A 11 -6.68 -4.99 1.00
N GLU A 12 -5.72 -4.79 0.11
CA GLU A 12 -5.92 -4.22 -1.24
C GLU A 12 -6.78 -5.09 -2.18
N LEU A 13 -6.93 -6.39 -1.89
CA LEU A 13 -7.87 -7.26 -2.61
C LEU A 13 -9.29 -7.17 -2.04
N VAL A 14 -9.49 -6.56 -0.88
CA VAL A 14 -10.76 -6.54 -0.14
C VAL A 14 -11.31 -5.12 0.01
N VAL A 15 -11.21 -4.33 -1.06
CA VAL A 15 -11.79 -2.98 -1.13
C VAL A 15 -13.31 -3.07 -1.10
N THR A 16 -13.95 -2.48 -0.09
CA THR A 16 -15.39 -2.64 0.18
C THR A 16 -16.31 -1.90 -0.78
N TYR A 17 -15.75 -1.19 -1.76
CA TYR A 17 -16.49 -0.53 -2.84
C TYR A 17 -16.68 -1.39 -4.09
N VAL A 18 -15.88 -2.45 -4.27
CA VAL A 18 -15.93 -3.35 -5.42
C VAL A 18 -16.40 -4.75 -5.03
N GLU A 19 -17.00 -5.47 -5.99
CA GLU A 19 -17.36 -6.87 -5.76
C GLU A 19 -16.09 -7.74 -5.70
N PRO A 20 -16.07 -8.82 -4.90
CA PRO A 20 -17.18 -9.34 -4.10
C PRO A 20 -17.31 -8.72 -2.69
N ALA A 21 -16.36 -7.89 -2.28
CA ALA A 21 -16.34 -7.30 -0.93
C ALA A 21 -17.57 -6.43 -0.69
N ALA A 22 -17.95 -5.60 -1.65
CA ALA A 22 -19.10 -4.70 -1.54
C ALA A 22 -20.40 -5.46 -1.22
N GLY A 23 -20.69 -6.55 -1.94
CA GLY A 23 -21.85 -7.39 -1.67
C GLY A 23 -21.81 -8.06 -0.29
N LEU A 24 -20.64 -8.55 0.12
CA LEU A 24 -20.45 -9.16 1.45
C LEU A 24 -20.66 -8.15 2.57
N TYR A 25 -20.08 -6.95 2.48
CA TYR A 25 -20.21 -5.92 3.51
C TYR A 25 -21.63 -5.34 3.58
N ARG A 26 -22.33 -5.20 2.44
CA ARG A 26 -23.77 -4.86 2.44
C ARG A 26 -24.64 -5.90 3.16
N SER A 27 -24.19 -7.16 3.26
CA SER A 27 -24.96 -8.18 3.99
C SER A 27 -24.89 -8.03 5.52
N LEU A 28 -23.85 -7.35 6.04
CA LEU A 28 -23.68 -7.11 7.48
C LEU A 28 -24.86 -6.32 8.04
N GLU A 29 -25.26 -5.25 7.36
CA GLU A 29 -26.42 -4.46 7.80
C GLU A 29 -27.71 -5.30 7.88
N LYS A 30 -27.89 -6.25 6.97
CA LYS A 30 -29.05 -7.14 7.00
C LYS A 30 -29.01 -8.08 8.21
N ILE A 31 -27.84 -8.60 8.55
CA ILE A 31 -27.63 -9.46 9.72
C ILE A 31 -27.84 -8.66 11.02
N SER A 32 -27.24 -7.47 11.13
CA SER A 32 -27.36 -6.62 12.32
C SER A 32 -28.80 -6.15 12.59
N ARG A 33 -29.68 -6.13 11.58
CA ARG A 33 -31.11 -5.79 11.73
C ARG A 33 -32.00 -6.97 12.16
N LEU A 34 -31.46 -8.19 12.25
CA LEU A 34 -32.24 -9.35 12.67
C LEU A 34 -32.61 -9.25 14.16
N PRO A 35 -33.85 -9.59 14.57
CA PRO A 35 -34.21 -9.60 15.98
C PRO A 35 -33.29 -10.51 16.81
N GLY A 36 -32.78 -10.00 17.93
CA GLY A 36 -31.88 -10.75 18.81
C GLY A 36 -30.40 -10.71 18.39
N ILE A 37 -30.04 -9.94 17.35
CA ILE A 37 -28.66 -9.65 16.96
C ILE A 37 -28.35 -8.19 17.32
N ILE A 38 -27.20 -7.97 17.94
CA ILE A 38 -26.71 -6.63 18.29
C ILE A 38 -25.93 -6.04 17.11
N ASP A 39 -25.00 -6.83 16.56
CA ASP A 39 -24.15 -6.38 15.46
C ASP A 39 -23.51 -7.55 14.70
N SER A 40 -22.96 -7.27 13.53
CA SER A 40 -22.18 -8.18 12.71
C SER A 40 -21.01 -7.47 12.06
N SER A 41 -19.89 -8.17 11.95
CA SER A 41 -18.66 -7.62 11.37
C SER A 41 -17.92 -8.68 10.57
N MET A 42 -17.30 -8.24 9.48
CA MET A 42 -16.29 -9.02 8.75
C MET A 42 -14.93 -8.36 8.92
N LEU A 43 -13.99 -9.08 9.53
CA LEU A 43 -12.59 -8.66 9.62
C LEU A 43 -11.79 -9.48 8.61
N VAL A 44 -10.99 -8.83 7.76
CA VAL A 44 -10.24 -9.51 6.69
C VAL A 44 -8.90 -10.09 7.16
N GLY A 45 -8.43 -9.66 8.32
CA GLY A 45 -7.14 -10.08 8.89
C GLY A 45 -5.98 -9.18 8.45
N MET A 46 -4.75 -9.64 8.72
CA MET A 46 -3.51 -8.93 8.37
C MET A 46 -2.53 -9.91 7.72
N ALA A 47 -2.50 -9.93 6.38
CA ALA A 47 -1.71 -10.88 5.58
C ALA A 47 -0.19 -10.83 5.87
N TRP A 48 0.29 -9.69 6.36
CA TRP A 48 1.72 -9.45 6.61
C TRP A 48 2.16 -9.72 8.04
N THR A 49 1.32 -10.35 8.86
CA THR A 49 1.64 -10.68 10.25
C THR A 49 1.65 -12.19 10.46
N ASP A 50 2.77 -12.73 10.92
CA ASP A 50 2.88 -14.14 11.33
C ASP A 50 2.26 -14.34 12.73
N PHE A 51 0.94 -14.49 12.76
CA PHE A 51 0.20 -14.72 13.99
C PHE A 51 -0.96 -15.71 13.76
N PRO A 52 -1.31 -16.57 14.74
CA PRO A 52 -2.38 -17.57 14.57
C PRO A 52 -3.77 -17.01 14.24
N HIS A 53 -3.96 -15.70 14.38
CA HIS A 53 -5.24 -15.02 14.18
C HIS A 53 -5.21 -13.97 13.05
N SER A 54 -4.20 -14.02 12.18
CA SER A 54 -4.06 -13.09 11.04
C SER A 54 -5.08 -13.28 9.92
N ARG A 55 -5.91 -14.32 9.97
CA ARG A 55 -6.91 -14.65 8.95
C ARG A 55 -8.25 -13.94 9.15
N ALA A 56 -9.07 -13.99 8.11
CA ALA A 56 -10.40 -13.42 8.13
C ALA A 56 -11.30 -14.02 9.25
N SER A 57 -12.20 -13.21 9.79
CA SER A 57 -13.13 -13.56 10.87
C SER A 57 -14.51 -12.95 10.63
N ALA A 58 -15.54 -13.80 10.59
CA ALA A 58 -16.94 -13.41 10.64
C ALA A 58 -17.40 -13.36 12.09
N ILE A 59 -17.92 -12.22 12.53
CA ILE A 59 -18.34 -11.98 13.91
C ILE A 59 -19.80 -11.58 13.91
N VAL A 60 -20.61 -12.20 14.76
CA VAL A 60 -22.00 -11.81 14.99
C VAL A 60 -22.26 -11.81 16.49
N ILE A 61 -22.78 -10.70 17.02
CA ILE A 61 -23.01 -10.48 18.44
C ILE A 61 -24.50 -10.71 18.72
N ALA A 62 -24.80 -11.62 19.64
CA ALA A 62 -26.17 -11.93 20.06
C ALA A 62 -26.61 -11.02 21.21
N ASP A 63 -27.91 -10.70 21.25
CA ASP A 63 -28.55 -10.10 22.41
C ASP A 63 -29.03 -11.20 23.38
N GLY A 64 -28.18 -11.53 24.34
CA GLY A 64 -28.44 -12.57 25.35
C GLY A 64 -28.32 -14.01 24.83
N GLU A 65 -28.22 -14.96 25.77
CA GLU A 65 -27.86 -16.36 25.49
C GLU A 65 -28.86 -17.08 24.56
N LYS A 66 -30.16 -16.78 24.68
CA LYS A 66 -31.21 -17.38 23.86
C LYS A 66 -31.03 -17.15 22.35
N ASN A 67 -30.24 -16.17 21.95
CA ASN A 67 -29.98 -15.80 20.56
C ASN A 67 -28.61 -16.29 20.04
N CYS A 68 -27.82 -16.99 20.87
CA CYS A 68 -26.48 -17.46 20.51
C CYS A 68 -26.47 -18.39 19.28
N ASP A 69 -27.41 -19.33 19.19
CA ASP A 69 -27.48 -20.27 18.05
C ASP A 69 -27.77 -19.53 16.73
N LYS A 70 -28.66 -18.53 16.78
CA LYS A 70 -28.95 -17.67 15.64
C LYS A 70 -27.71 -16.88 15.21
N ALA A 71 -27.02 -16.24 16.16
CA ALA A 71 -25.79 -15.51 15.86
C ALA A 71 -24.69 -16.43 15.31
N TYR A 72 -24.59 -17.65 15.82
CA TYR A 72 -23.63 -18.64 15.30
C TYR A 72 -23.96 -19.05 13.86
N ALA A 73 -25.23 -19.31 13.56
CA ALA A 73 -25.68 -19.62 12.20
C ALA A 73 -25.36 -18.49 11.21
N GLU A 74 -25.63 -17.23 11.57
CA GLU A 74 -25.31 -16.09 10.70
C GLU A 74 -23.80 -15.88 10.54
N ALA A 75 -23.00 -16.10 11.59
CA ALA A 75 -21.54 -16.05 11.47
C ALA A 75 -21.02 -17.15 10.53
N CYS A 76 -21.59 -18.36 10.58
CA CYS A 76 -21.28 -19.44 9.64
C CYS A 76 -21.67 -19.09 8.20
N ASN A 77 -22.85 -18.50 7.98
CA ASN A 77 -23.31 -18.07 6.66
C ASN A 77 -22.38 -17.02 6.06
N LEU A 78 -22.02 -16.00 6.86
CA LEU A 78 -21.09 -14.95 6.44
C LEU A 78 -19.69 -15.50 6.13
N ALA A 79 -19.15 -16.36 7.00
CA ALA A 79 -17.86 -17.01 6.78
C ALA A 79 -17.86 -17.88 5.51
N LYS A 80 -18.94 -18.62 5.28
CA LYS A 80 -19.12 -19.43 4.07
C LYS A 80 -19.21 -18.56 2.82
N ALA A 81 -19.98 -17.47 2.85
CA ALA A 81 -20.11 -16.54 1.74
C ALA A 81 -18.75 -15.90 1.36
N TYR A 82 -17.92 -15.59 2.35
CA TYR A 82 -16.55 -15.11 2.13
C TYR A 82 -15.64 -16.20 1.54
N TRP A 83 -15.69 -17.42 2.09
CA TRP A 83 -14.92 -18.57 1.60
C TRP A 83 -15.26 -18.93 0.15
N ASP A 84 -16.55 -18.97 -0.20
CA ASP A 84 -17.01 -19.38 -1.52
C ASP A 84 -16.52 -18.38 -2.60
N ARG A 85 -16.47 -17.09 -2.28
CA ARG A 85 -16.00 -16.00 -3.17
C ARG A 85 -14.50 -15.71 -3.08
N ARG A 86 -13.72 -16.48 -2.31
CA ARG A 86 -12.30 -16.18 -2.03
C ARG A 86 -11.41 -16.03 -3.27
N LYS A 87 -11.81 -16.61 -4.40
CA LYS A 87 -11.08 -16.54 -5.68
C LYS A 87 -11.52 -15.39 -6.57
N ASP A 88 -12.61 -14.73 -6.21
CA ASP A 88 -13.20 -13.64 -6.99
C ASP A 88 -12.70 -12.27 -6.51
N PHE A 89 -11.99 -12.20 -5.37
CA PHE A 89 -11.34 -10.98 -4.91
C PHE A 89 -10.17 -10.61 -5.82
N HIS A 90 -10.10 -9.34 -6.19
CA HIS A 90 -9.10 -8.79 -7.11
C HIS A 90 -8.75 -7.36 -6.70
N PHE A 91 -7.66 -6.83 -7.28
CA PHE A 91 -7.29 -5.43 -7.12
C PHE A 91 -8.36 -4.52 -7.75
N GLU A 92 -8.70 -3.42 -7.09
CA GLU A 92 -9.62 -2.41 -7.63
C GLU A 92 -9.03 -1.72 -8.87
N ALA A 93 -7.74 -1.40 -8.81
CA ALA A 93 -6.99 -0.82 -9.92
C ALA A 93 -6.28 -1.91 -10.73
N GLU A 94 -5.88 -1.54 -11.96
CA GLU A 94 -5.00 -2.37 -12.77
C GLU A 94 -3.70 -2.68 -12.00
N ALA A 95 -3.41 -3.97 -11.85
CA ALA A 95 -2.24 -4.47 -11.16
C ALA A 95 -1.42 -5.33 -12.13
N VAL A 96 -0.23 -4.86 -12.45
CA VAL A 96 0.69 -5.50 -13.39
C VAL A 96 2.10 -5.56 -12.78
N PRO A 97 2.98 -6.44 -13.27
CA PRO A 97 4.40 -6.41 -12.93
C PRO A 97 5.02 -5.02 -13.14
N ILE A 98 5.99 -4.65 -12.31
CA ILE A 98 6.56 -3.29 -12.28
C ILE A 98 7.13 -2.82 -13.62
N ASN A 99 7.75 -3.71 -14.39
CA ASN A 99 8.27 -3.42 -15.72
C ASN A 99 7.13 -3.08 -16.70
N GLU A 100 6.00 -3.76 -16.59
CA GLU A 100 4.82 -3.49 -17.41
C GLU A 100 4.15 -2.18 -16.99
N ALA A 101 4.04 -1.90 -15.69
CA ALA A 101 3.52 -0.62 -15.20
C ALA A 101 4.32 0.58 -15.73
N VAL A 102 5.65 0.47 -15.79
CA VAL A 102 6.52 1.51 -16.34
C VAL A 102 6.33 1.70 -17.84
N GLU A 103 6.18 0.62 -18.61
CA GLU A 103 5.90 0.73 -20.05
C GLU A 103 4.50 1.31 -20.32
N ILE A 104 3.46 0.89 -19.58
CA ILE A 104 2.12 1.49 -19.64
C ILE A 104 2.21 3.00 -19.34
N ALA A 105 2.96 3.41 -18.32
CA ALA A 105 3.12 4.82 -17.98
C ALA A 105 3.82 5.64 -19.07
N LYS A 106 4.78 5.04 -19.78
CA LYS A 106 5.48 5.65 -20.92
C LYS A 106 4.57 5.82 -22.13
N GLU A 107 3.74 4.81 -22.43
CA GLU A 107 2.83 4.82 -23.58
C GLU A 107 1.55 5.61 -23.33
N SER A 108 1.18 5.83 -22.06
CA SER A 108 -0.06 6.54 -21.70
C SER A 108 -0.07 8.00 -22.17
N THR A 109 -1.17 8.37 -22.82
CA THR A 109 -1.52 9.75 -23.18
C THR A 109 -2.17 10.52 -22.03
N ASP A 110 -2.68 9.81 -21.02
CA ASP A 110 -3.28 10.40 -19.83
C ASP A 110 -2.18 10.80 -18.83
N LYS A 111 -2.29 12.01 -18.25
CA LYS A 111 -1.32 12.55 -17.29
C LYS A 111 -2.05 13.25 -16.13
N PRO A 112 -1.60 13.08 -14.87
CA PRO A 112 -0.50 12.22 -14.43
C PRO A 112 -0.85 10.72 -14.52
N VAL A 113 0.16 9.87 -14.70
CA VAL A 113 0.06 8.42 -14.43
C VAL A 113 0.57 8.17 -13.01
N VAL A 114 -0.24 7.50 -12.19
CA VAL A 114 0.14 7.14 -10.81
C VAL A 114 0.38 5.63 -10.74
N ILE A 115 1.62 5.27 -10.43
CA ILE A 115 1.99 3.88 -10.09
C ILE A 115 2.10 3.79 -8.57
N SER A 116 1.30 2.92 -7.97
CA SER A 116 1.39 2.61 -6.54
C SER A 116 2.18 1.32 -6.35
N ASP A 117 3.21 1.35 -5.50
CA ASP A 117 3.93 0.15 -5.08
C ASP A 117 3.13 -0.58 -3.99
N SER A 118 2.46 -1.67 -4.36
CA SER A 118 1.72 -2.52 -3.42
C SER A 118 2.65 -3.34 -2.51
N GLY A 119 3.86 -3.65 -2.98
CA GLY A 119 4.83 -4.48 -2.28
C GLY A 119 5.51 -3.78 -1.11
N ASP A 120 5.75 -2.47 -1.23
CA ASP A 120 6.36 -1.64 -0.17
C ASP A 120 5.38 -0.67 0.50
N ASN A 121 4.19 -1.17 0.84
CA ASN A 121 3.15 -0.34 1.46
C ASN A 121 3.41 -0.09 2.96
N VAL A 122 3.88 1.13 3.29
CA VAL A 122 4.13 1.57 4.67
C VAL A 122 2.89 1.54 5.58
N THR A 123 1.68 1.68 5.01
CA THR A 123 0.42 1.57 5.79
C THR A 123 0.07 0.12 6.13
N ALA A 124 0.67 -0.83 5.42
CA ALA A 124 0.56 -2.26 5.64
C ALA A 124 1.76 -2.84 6.42
N GLY A 125 2.63 -1.98 6.97
CA GLY A 125 3.75 -2.37 7.82
C GLY A 125 5.10 -2.49 7.12
N ALA A 126 5.17 -2.26 5.80
CA ALA A 126 6.42 -2.26 5.08
C ALA A 126 7.35 -1.10 5.51
N PRO A 127 8.67 -1.20 5.29
CA PRO A 127 9.61 -0.14 5.63
C PRO A 127 9.45 1.13 4.79
N GLY A 128 9.07 1.03 3.51
CA GLY A 128 9.06 2.14 2.56
C GLY A 128 10.45 2.46 2.00
N ASP A 129 11.37 1.49 2.00
CA ASP A 129 12.76 1.68 1.57
C ASP A 129 13.14 0.95 0.27
N LEU A 130 12.21 0.24 -0.38
CA LEU A 130 12.51 -0.51 -1.60
C LEU A 130 12.68 0.45 -2.80
N PRO A 131 13.86 0.48 -3.45
CA PRO A 131 14.12 1.38 -4.58
C PRO A 131 13.79 0.71 -5.93
N ILE A 132 13.03 -0.39 -5.95
CA ILE A 132 12.80 -1.21 -7.15
C ILE A 132 12.15 -0.37 -8.25
N LEU A 133 11.08 0.37 -7.93
CA LEU A 133 10.43 1.25 -8.92
C LEU A 133 11.38 2.31 -9.48
N LEU A 134 12.24 2.87 -8.62
CA LEU A 134 13.25 3.83 -9.06
C LEU A 134 14.24 3.20 -10.05
N GLU A 135 14.71 1.99 -9.79
CA GLU A 135 15.61 1.26 -10.68
C GLU A 135 14.99 1.06 -12.08
N TYR A 136 13.74 0.59 -12.14
CA TYR A 136 13.03 0.40 -13.41
C TYR A 136 12.76 1.72 -14.14
N LEU A 137 12.36 2.78 -13.43
CA LEU A 137 12.15 4.10 -14.03
C LEU A 137 13.45 4.62 -14.67
N LEU A 138 14.58 4.56 -13.94
CA LEU A 138 15.88 5.00 -14.47
C LEU A 138 16.33 4.16 -15.66
N ALA A 139 16.14 2.84 -15.62
CA ALA A 139 16.51 1.95 -16.72
C ALA A 139 15.63 2.12 -17.97
N SER A 140 14.36 2.49 -17.79
CA SER A 140 13.39 2.64 -18.89
C SER A 140 13.59 3.89 -19.76
N GLY A 141 14.40 4.84 -19.29
CA GLY A 141 14.61 6.14 -19.93
C GLY A 141 13.40 7.08 -19.82
N ILE A 142 12.48 6.85 -18.87
CA ILE A 142 11.33 7.72 -18.64
C ILE A 142 11.79 9.15 -18.32
N GLU A 143 11.07 10.14 -18.84
CA GLU A 143 11.26 11.55 -18.56
C GLU A 143 10.10 12.11 -17.72
N ASN A 144 10.38 13.16 -16.93
CA ASN A 144 9.39 13.86 -16.11
C ASN A 144 8.67 12.94 -15.09
N ALA A 145 9.41 12.02 -14.46
CA ALA A 145 8.87 11.16 -13.41
C ALA A 145 9.28 11.65 -12.01
N ALA A 146 8.48 11.29 -11.01
CA ALA A 146 8.81 11.50 -9.60
C ALA A 146 8.55 10.23 -8.79
N VAL A 147 9.45 9.91 -7.87
CA VAL A 147 9.28 8.79 -6.92
C VAL A 147 8.88 9.36 -5.56
N GLY A 148 7.68 8.96 -5.12
CA GLY A 148 7.08 9.35 -3.84
C GLY A 148 7.73 8.63 -2.66
N GLY A 149 8.91 9.08 -2.27
CA GLY A 149 9.57 8.73 -1.02
C GLY A 149 10.26 7.37 -1.00
N ILE A 150 11.57 7.37 -0.75
CA ILE A 150 12.33 6.20 -0.31
C ILE A 150 12.88 6.52 1.07
N LEU A 151 12.58 5.67 2.07
CA LEU A 151 13.10 5.82 3.42
C LEU A 151 14.61 5.55 3.45
N ASP A 152 15.38 6.62 3.56
CA ASP A 152 16.83 6.54 3.67
C ASP A 152 17.38 7.72 4.50
N PRO A 153 17.38 7.60 5.84
CA PRO A 153 17.87 8.65 6.72
C PRO A 153 19.33 9.04 6.46
N GLU A 154 20.17 8.10 6.02
CA GLU A 154 21.57 8.34 5.70
C GLU A 154 21.72 9.19 4.44
N ALA A 155 20.99 8.85 3.37
CA ALA A 155 21.00 9.60 2.12
C ALA A 155 20.45 11.03 2.31
N VAL A 156 19.41 11.21 3.13
CA VAL A 156 18.89 12.54 3.50
C VAL A 156 19.97 13.37 4.21
N GLU A 157 20.73 12.78 5.13
CA GLU A 157 21.79 13.48 5.85
C GLU A 157 22.98 13.85 4.94
N LEU A 158 23.33 12.98 3.99
CA LEU A 158 24.33 13.31 2.96
C LEU A 158 23.89 14.46 2.06
N CYS A 159 22.62 14.47 1.62
CA CYS A 159 22.03 15.61 0.89
C CYS A 159 22.09 16.91 1.71
N ARG A 160 21.82 16.84 3.02
CA ARG A 160 21.90 18.00 3.92
C ARG A 160 23.33 18.54 4.05
N LYS A 161 24.31 17.65 4.20
CA LYS A 161 25.74 18.04 4.32
C LYS A 161 26.28 18.67 3.04
N VAL A 162 25.94 18.11 1.88
CA VAL A 162 26.38 18.62 0.59
C VAL A 162 25.66 19.93 0.22
N GLY A 163 24.37 20.04 0.57
CA GLY A 163 23.59 21.26 0.43
C GLY A 163 22.90 21.41 -0.92
N VAL A 164 21.85 22.23 -0.93
CA VAL A 164 21.03 22.51 -2.12
C VAL A 164 21.88 23.09 -3.25
N GLY A 165 21.62 22.64 -4.47
CA GLY A 165 22.29 23.09 -5.69
C GLY A 165 23.54 22.30 -6.06
N LYS A 166 24.04 21.42 -5.19
CA LYS A 166 25.22 20.59 -5.43
C LYS A 166 24.86 19.22 -6.00
N LYS A 167 25.80 18.62 -6.72
CA LYS A 167 25.70 17.24 -7.22
C LYS A 167 26.25 16.27 -6.20
N ILE A 168 25.64 15.10 -6.10
CA ILE A 168 26.06 14.01 -5.22
C ILE A 168 25.70 12.67 -5.86
N ARG A 169 26.52 11.66 -5.61
CA ARG A 169 26.22 10.25 -5.88
C ARG A 169 25.88 9.54 -4.57
N LEU A 170 24.81 8.76 -4.56
CA LEU A 170 24.26 8.11 -3.39
C LEU A 170 23.85 6.68 -3.72
N GLU A 171 23.97 5.79 -2.73
CA GLU A 171 23.29 4.49 -2.71
C GLU A 171 22.00 4.66 -1.88
N VAL A 172 20.85 4.50 -2.52
CA VAL A 172 19.54 4.78 -1.91
C VAL A 172 18.67 3.54 -1.77
N GLY A 173 17.96 3.45 -0.64
CA GLY A 173 17.00 2.37 -0.37
C GLY A 173 17.63 0.98 -0.18
N GLY A 174 16.81 -0.04 0.07
CA GLY A 174 17.21 -1.44 0.21
C GLY A 174 18.18 -1.69 1.38
N LYS A 175 18.13 -0.85 2.42
CA LYS A 175 19.01 -0.90 3.59
C LYS A 175 18.33 -1.62 4.76
N ILE A 176 17.00 -1.58 4.81
CA ILE A 176 16.14 -2.20 5.81
C ILE A 176 15.60 -3.53 5.26
N ASP A 177 14.80 -3.52 4.19
CA ASP A 177 14.43 -4.75 3.50
C ASP A 177 15.52 -5.17 2.51
N ARG A 178 16.43 -6.01 3.02
CA ARG A 178 17.54 -6.59 2.25
C ARG A 178 17.17 -7.92 1.57
N VAL A 179 15.93 -8.39 1.75
CA VAL A 179 15.46 -9.64 1.14
C VAL A 179 14.85 -9.34 -0.21
N ASN A 180 14.02 -8.30 -0.27
CA ASN A 180 13.29 -7.92 -1.48
C ASN A 180 13.95 -6.75 -2.24
N GLY A 181 14.87 -6.02 -1.62
CA GLY A 181 15.54 -4.87 -2.22
C GLY A 181 17.05 -4.86 -2.01
N HIS A 182 17.70 -4.00 -2.79
CA HIS A 182 19.10 -3.67 -2.64
C HIS A 182 19.28 -2.17 -2.92
N PRO A 183 20.34 -1.53 -2.38
CA PRO A 183 20.60 -0.12 -2.67
C PRO A 183 20.83 0.13 -4.16
N VAL A 184 20.27 1.23 -4.65
CA VAL A 184 20.43 1.68 -6.05
C VAL A 184 21.34 2.90 -6.09
N SER A 185 22.36 2.84 -6.95
CA SER A 185 23.29 3.95 -7.17
C SER A 185 22.64 5.02 -8.04
N ILE A 186 22.46 6.21 -7.49
CA ILE A 186 21.93 7.36 -8.23
C ILE A 186 22.87 8.57 -8.12
N GLU A 187 22.94 9.34 -9.20
CA GLU A 187 23.64 10.62 -9.24
C GLU A 187 22.66 11.72 -9.62
N GLY A 188 22.69 12.82 -8.88
CA GLY A 188 21.77 13.92 -9.12
C GLY A 188 22.15 15.19 -8.39
N LYS A 189 21.35 16.23 -8.62
CA LYS A 189 21.47 17.52 -7.96
C LYS A 189 20.48 17.59 -6.80
N VAL A 190 20.95 18.00 -5.63
CA VAL A 190 20.07 18.25 -4.48
C VAL A 190 19.24 19.50 -4.78
N ILE A 191 17.92 19.36 -4.91
CA ILE A 191 17.03 20.49 -5.24
C ILE A 191 16.37 21.06 -4.00
N THR A 192 16.02 20.19 -3.05
CA THR A 192 15.32 20.56 -1.82
C THR A 192 15.89 19.78 -0.65
N VAL A 193 16.03 20.44 0.50
CA VAL A 193 16.29 19.79 1.80
C VAL A 193 15.26 20.32 2.79
N LYS A 194 14.58 19.42 3.47
CA LYS A 194 13.62 19.69 4.54
C LYS A 194 14.07 18.99 5.82
N LYS A 195 13.27 19.13 6.89
CA LYS A 195 13.53 18.44 8.16
C LYS A 195 13.39 16.93 8.02
N ASP A 196 12.38 16.51 7.28
CA ASP A 196 11.87 15.15 7.12
C ASP A 196 12.31 14.44 5.82
N GLY A 197 13.07 15.13 4.95
CA GLY A 197 13.53 14.55 3.70
C GLY A 197 14.33 15.50 2.82
N ALA A 198 14.70 15.02 1.64
CA ALA A 198 15.40 15.76 0.61
C ALA A 198 14.94 15.30 -0.78
N VAL A 199 15.12 16.15 -1.80
CA VAL A 199 14.86 15.80 -3.20
C VAL A 199 16.18 15.78 -3.96
N LEU A 200 16.46 14.66 -4.60
CA LEU A 200 17.54 14.51 -5.56
C LEU A 200 16.95 14.43 -6.97
N ARG A 201 17.26 15.42 -7.81
CA ARG A 201 16.90 15.40 -9.22
C ARG A 201 18.00 14.72 -10.01
N THR A 202 17.70 13.55 -10.56
CA THR A 202 18.56 12.88 -11.54
C THR A 202 18.38 13.55 -12.91
N ASN A 203 18.85 12.92 -14.00
CA ASN A 203 18.62 13.45 -15.33
C ASN A 203 17.14 13.45 -15.74
N SER A 204 16.34 12.52 -15.20
CA SER A 204 14.96 12.30 -15.68
C SER A 204 13.92 12.01 -14.58
N VAL A 205 14.37 11.76 -13.34
CA VAL A 205 13.52 11.40 -12.21
C VAL A 205 13.82 12.28 -11.00
N ASP A 206 12.77 12.85 -10.41
CA ASP A 206 12.83 13.47 -9.09
C ASP A 206 12.65 12.41 -8.00
N VAL A 207 13.70 12.16 -7.22
CA VAL A 207 13.70 11.17 -6.14
C VAL A 207 13.54 11.88 -4.82
N ILE A 208 12.40 11.65 -4.15
CA ILE A 208 12.20 12.13 -2.78
C ILE A 208 12.76 11.08 -1.82
N LEU A 209 13.73 11.48 -0.99
CA LEU A 209 14.30 10.67 0.09
C LEU A 209 13.72 11.16 1.42
N THR A 210 13.29 10.26 2.30
CA THR A 210 12.75 10.61 3.61
C THR A 210 13.60 10.03 4.74
N ASN A 211 13.59 10.69 5.91
CA ASN A 211 14.21 10.15 7.12
C ASN A 211 13.16 9.63 8.14
N VAL A 212 11.89 9.67 7.76
CA VAL A 212 10.74 9.15 8.51
C VAL A 212 9.85 8.37 7.55
N ARG A 213 9.22 7.31 8.08
CA ARG A 213 8.20 6.56 7.34
C ARG A 213 7.02 7.48 7.05
N ARG A 214 6.58 7.51 5.80
CA ARG A 214 5.50 8.39 5.34
C ARG A 214 4.70 7.71 4.23
N ALA A 215 3.38 7.74 4.36
CA ALA A 215 2.48 7.34 3.29
C ALA A 215 2.27 8.48 2.29
N TRP A 216 2.12 8.12 1.02
CA TRP A 216 1.93 9.04 -0.10
C TRP A 216 0.52 8.92 -0.64
N ALA A 217 -0.43 9.48 0.10
CA ALA A 217 -1.86 9.38 -0.21
C ALA A 217 -2.37 10.51 -1.12
N SER A 218 -1.57 11.55 -1.38
CA SER A 218 -2.03 12.71 -2.16
C SER A 218 -0.87 13.51 -2.79
N PRO A 219 -1.14 14.30 -3.84
CA PRO A 219 -0.16 15.17 -4.51
C PRO A 219 0.54 16.17 -3.58
N GLU A 220 -0.12 16.59 -2.49
CA GLU A 220 0.42 17.54 -1.52
C GLU A 220 1.71 17.02 -0.86
N GLY A 221 1.88 15.69 -0.79
CA GLY A 221 3.13 15.08 -0.34
C GLY A 221 4.32 15.49 -1.21
N PHE A 222 4.15 15.46 -2.53
CA PHE A 222 5.19 15.84 -3.50
C PHE A 222 5.42 17.36 -3.46
N ARG A 223 4.33 18.14 -3.45
CA ARG A 223 4.41 19.61 -3.43
C ARG A 223 5.09 20.14 -2.19
N TYR A 224 4.94 19.49 -1.04
CA TYR A 224 5.67 19.83 0.19
C TYR A 224 7.19 19.85 -0.01
N PHE A 225 7.70 18.96 -0.86
CA PHE A 225 9.12 18.87 -1.24
C PHE A 225 9.48 19.71 -2.48
N GLY A 226 8.52 20.46 -3.04
CA GLY A 226 8.72 21.28 -4.23
C GLY A 226 8.73 20.49 -5.54
N VAL A 227 8.17 19.27 -5.54
CA VAL A 227 7.97 18.45 -6.74
C VAL A 227 6.51 18.58 -7.15
N GLU A 228 6.23 18.98 -8.38
CA GLU A 228 4.86 18.97 -8.92
C GLU A 228 4.63 17.63 -9.63
N PRO A 229 3.70 16.79 -9.14
CA PRO A 229 3.31 15.59 -9.86
C PRO A 229 2.41 16.01 -11.04
N VAL A 230 2.99 16.04 -12.24
CA VAL A 230 2.34 16.43 -13.51
C VAL A 230 1.74 15.24 -14.24
#